data_AF-A0A7X6F771-F1
#
_entry.id   AF-A0A7X6F771-F1
#
_cell.length_a   1.000
_cell.length_b   1.000
_cell.length_c   1.000
_cell.angle_alpha   90.00
_cell.angle_beta   90.00
_cell.angle_gamma   90.00
#
_symmetry.space_group_name_H-M   'P 1'
#
loop_
_entity.id
_entity.type
_entity.pdbx_description
1 polymer ?
#
loop_
_entity_poly.entity_id
_entity_poly.type
_entity_poly.pdbx_seq_one_letter_code
_entity_poly.pdbx_strand_id
1 'polypeptide(L)'
;MDRKANRAIIRKILLTEWDPIGVSDIPEAQDEYDAYADTVFGMLANQTASVDAIAQYLFKIATERMGLSYPGLAERCDKAARAVAAFQPDL
;
A
#
# COMPACT_ATOMS: atom_id res chain seq x y z
N MET A 1 -13.79 -2.87 13.52
CA MET A 1 -13.23 -1.52 13.34
C MET A 1 -14.03 -0.78 12.27
N ASP A 2 -14.03 0.55 12.26
CA ASP A 2 -14.68 1.31 11.17
C ASP A 2 -13.80 1.32 9.89
N ARG A 3 -14.42 1.52 8.71
CA ARG A 3 -13.74 1.56 7.41
C ARG A 3 -12.66 2.66 7.33
N LYS A 4 -12.80 3.75 8.08
CA LYS A 4 -11.82 4.84 8.12
C LYS A 4 -10.57 4.42 8.88
N ALA A 5 -10.71 3.69 10.00
CA ALA A 5 -9.63 3.13 10.78
C ALA A 5 -8.83 2.10 10.00
N ASN A 6 -9.50 1.17 9.29
CA ASN A 6 -8.80 0.17 8.46
C ASN A 6 -7.92 0.85 7.38
N ARG A 7 -8.42 1.89 6.73
CA ARG A 7 -7.65 2.63 5.72
C ARG A 7 -6.50 3.44 6.31
N ALA A 8 -6.69 4.05 7.48
CA ALA A 8 -5.61 4.75 8.17
C ALA A 8 -4.47 3.79 8.55
N ILE A 9 -4.80 2.55 8.94
CA ILE A 9 -3.81 1.50 9.21
C ILE A 9 -3.10 1.10 7.92
N ILE A 10 -3.83 0.85 6.83
CA ILE A 10 -3.23 0.51 5.52
C ILE A 10 -2.31 1.63 5.05
N ARG A 11 -2.73 2.91 5.11
CA ARG A 11 -1.85 4.05 4.79
C ARG A 11 -0.56 4.02 5.58
N LYS A 12 -0.64 3.79 6.90
CA LYS A 12 0.55 3.70 7.76
C LYS A 12 1.48 2.58 7.31
N ILE A 13 0.94 1.41 6.95
CA ILE A 13 1.73 0.29 6.42
C ILE A 13 2.39 0.69 5.10
N LEU A 14 1.66 1.32 4.17
CA LEU A 14 2.22 1.76 2.90
C LEU A 14 3.34 2.79 3.08
N LEU A 15 3.18 3.75 3.99
CA LEU A 15 4.22 4.73 4.31
C LEU A 15 5.46 4.09 4.97
N THR A 16 5.29 2.99 5.70
CA THR A 16 6.40 2.32 6.40
C THR A 16 7.14 1.32 5.51
N GLU A 17 6.39 0.54 4.74
CA GLU A 17 6.90 -0.65 4.04
C GLU A 17 7.05 -0.44 2.53
N TRP A 18 6.23 0.43 1.94
CA TRP A 18 6.25 0.65 0.50
C TRP A 18 6.98 1.93 0.13
N ASP A 19 6.64 3.08 0.71
CA ASP A 19 7.09 4.45 0.38
C ASP A 19 8.32 4.55 -0.55
N PRO A 20 8.13 4.42 -1.87
CA PRO A 20 9.23 4.28 -2.81
C PRO A 20 9.85 5.64 -3.18
N ILE A 21 9.22 6.75 -2.76
CA ILE A 21 9.66 8.13 -3.00
C ILE A 21 10.20 8.81 -1.73
N GLY A 22 10.05 8.20 -0.55
CA GLY A 22 10.70 8.65 0.68
C GLY A 22 10.05 9.88 1.30
N VAL A 23 8.71 9.94 1.35
CA VAL A 23 7.95 11.06 1.93
C VAL A 23 7.30 10.74 3.28
N SER A 24 7.56 9.55 3.83
CA SER A 24 6.98 9.09 5.09
C SER A 24 7.29 9.95 6.32
N ASP A 25 8.38 10.71 6.28
CA ASP A 25 8.78 11.67 7.32
C ASP A 25 8.24 13.08 7.10
N ILE A 26 7.47 13.32 6.03
CA ILE A 26 6.84 14.60 5.69
C ILE A 26 5.35 14.53 6.06
N PRO A 27 4.91 15.12 7.20
CA PRO A 27 3.52 15.05 7.65
C PRO A 27 2.50 15.53 6.62
N GLU A 28 2.85 16.58 5.87
CA GLU A 28 2.01 17.22 4.86
C GLU A 28 1.84 16.39 3.58
N ALA A 29 2.63 15.33 3.39
CA ALA A 29 2.57 14.46 2.22
C ALA A 29 1.94 13.09 2.51
N GLN A 30 1.56 12.81 3.76
CA GLN A 30 1.03 11.49 4.13
C GLN A 30 -0.34 11.20 3.52
N ASP A 31 -1.16 12.24 3.30
CA ASP A 31 -2.48 12.14 2.70
C ASP A 31 -2.44 11.78 1.20
N GLU A 32 -1.30 12.01 0.52
CA GLU A 32 -1.08 11.54 -0.85
C GLU A 32 -1.22 10.01 -0.99
N TYR A 33 -1.01 9.27 0.10
CA TYR A 33 -1.14 7.82 0.14
C TYR A 33 -2.57 7.32 0.38
N ASP A 34 -3.52 8.19 0.73
CA ASP A 34 -4.89 7.78 1.07
C ASP A 34 -5.59 7.09 -0.11
N ALA A 35 -5.38 7.56 -1.34
CA ALA A 35 -5.98 6.95 -2.54
C ALA A 35 -5.48 5.51 -2.79
N TYR A 36 -4.21 5.25 -2.48
CA TYR A 36 -3.63 3.90 -2.58
C TYR A 36 -4.17 3.00 -1.46
N ALA A 37 -4.28 3.53 -0.24
CA ALA A 37 -4.85 2.82 0.90
C ALA A 37 -6.34 2.46 0.67
N ASP A 38 -7.11 3.35 0.05
CA ASP A 38 -8.50 3.10 -0.36
C ASP A 38 -8.59 1.93 -1.36
N THR A 39 -7.73 1.91 -2.37
CA THR A 39 -7.71 0.85 -3.38
C THR A 39 -7.34 -0.50 -2.76
N VAL A 40 -6.27 -0.53 -1.95
CA VAL A 40 -5.82 -1.75 -1.27
C VAL A 40 -6.86 -2.26 -0.27
N PHE A 41 -7.54 -1.37 0.45
CA PHE A 41 -8.68 -1.76 1.30
C PHE A 41 -9.80 -2.43 0.50
N GLY A 42 -10.16 -1.87 -0.67
CA GLY A 42 -11.14 -2.48 -1.56
C GLY A 42 -10.71 -3.86 -2.07
N MET A 43 -9.42 -4.04 -2.37
CA MET A 43 -8.85 -5.33 -2.76
C MET A 43 -9.01 -6.38 -1.64
N LEU A 44 -8.67 -6.03 -0.39
CA LEU A 44 -8.85 -6.92 0.76
C LEU A 44 -10.32 -7.26 1.01
N ALA A 45 -11.20 -6.26 0.95
CA ALA A 45 -12.63 -6.41 1.20
C ALA A 45 -13.31 -7.37 0.20
N ASN A 46 -12.80 -7.43 -1.03
CA ASN A 46 -13.33 -8.30 -2.07
C ASN A 46 -12.92 -9.78 -1.92
N GLN A 47 -12.21 -10.17 -0.85
CA GLN A 47 -11.78 -11.54 -0.45
C GLN A 47 -11.07 -12.39 -1.54
N THR A 48 -10.81 -11.80 -2.71
CA THR A 48 -10.25 -12.44 -3.90
C THR A 48 -8.87 -11.88 -4.25
N ALA A 49 -8.47 -10.77 -3.62
CA ALA A 49 -7.14 -10.22 -3.83
C ALA A 49 -6.10 -11.06 -3.09
N SER A 50 -5.25 -11.73 -3.85
CA SER A 50 -4.04 -12.35 -3.32
C SER A 50 -3.01 -11.28 -2.92
N VAL A 51 -2.06 -11.67 -2.06
CA VAL A 51 -0.86 -10.86 -1.77
C VAL A 51 -0.19 -10.39 -3.07
N ASP A 52 -0.08 -11.29 -4.05
CA ASP A 52 0.54 -10.98 -5.35
C ASP A 52 -0.22 -9.88 -6.12
N ALA A 53 -1.56 -9.87 -6.05
CA ALA A 53 -2.36 -8.83 -6.68
C ALA A 53 -2.09 -7.45 -6.06
N ILE A 54 -1.98 -7.37 -4.73
CA ILE A 54 -1.64 -6.14 -4.02
C ILE A 54 -0.21 -5.70 -4.38
N ALA A 55 0.75 -6.63 -4.38
CA ALA A 55 2.14 -6.34 -4.75
C ALA A 55 2.23 -5.80 -6.19
N GLN A 56 1.51 -6.43 -7.13
CA GLN A 56 1.45 -6.00 -8.53
C GLN A 56 0.82 -4.61 -8.67
N TYR A 57 -0.24 -4.32 -7.92
CA TYR A 57 -0.85 -3.00 -7.90
C TYR A 57 0.16 -1.93 -7.44
N LEU A 58 0.82 -2.14 -6.30
CA LEU A 58 1.81 -1.22 -5.76
C LEU A 58 2.98 -1.01 -6.74
N PHE A 59 3.44 -2.10 -7.38
CA PHE A 59 4.50 -2.03 -8.38
C PHE A 59 4.10 -1.21 -9.61
N LYS A 60 2.85 -1.35 -10.09
CA LYS A 60 2.34 -0.53 -11.20
C LYS A 60 2.24 0.94 -10.84
N ILE A 61 1.82 1.29 -9.62
CA ILE A 61 1.80 2.70 -9.20
C ILE A 61 3.22 3.26 -9.20
N ALA A 62 4.19 2.55 -8.61
CA ALA A 62 5.57 3.01 -8.55
C ALA A 62 6.20 3.17 -9.95
N THR A 63 5.96 2.24 -10.86
CA THR A 63 6.58 2.26 -12.19
C THR A 63 5.84 3.15 -13.18
N GLU A 64 4.51 3.05 -13.26
CA GLU A 64 3.69 3.73 -14.29
C GLU A 64 3.27 5.13 -13.88
N ARG A 65 3.02 5.39 -12.59
CA ARG A 65 2.59 6.72 -12.11
C ARG A 65 3.74 7.55 -11.55
N MET A 66 4.64 6.93 -10.79
CA MET A 66 5.78 7.64 -10.19
C MET A 66 7.04 7.58 -11.06
N GLY A 67 7.07 6.74 -12.11
CA GLY A 67 8.20 6.65 -13.04
C GLY A 67 9.46 6.01 -12.45
N LEU A 68 9.32 5.22 -11.38
CA LEU A 68 10.44 4.64 -10.66
C LEU A 68 10.89 3.32 -11.29
N SER A 69 12.20 3.12 -11.34
CA SER A 69 12.81 1.86 -11.74
C SER A 69 14.17 1.72 -11.06
N TYR A 70 14.25 0.83 -10.07
CA TYR A 70 15.49 0.54 -9.35
C TYR A 70 15.50 -0.89 -8.78
N PRO A 71 16.68 -1.49 -8.57
CA PRO A 71 16.80 -2.80 -7.94
C PRO A 71 16.13 -2.83 -6.56
N GLY A 72 15.31 -3.85 -6.29
CA GLY A 72 14.59 -3.99 -5.02
C GLY A 72 13.20 -3.32 -4.98
N LEU A 73 12.78 -2.57 -6.02
CA LEU A 73 11.43 -1.99 -6.06
C LEU A 73 10.34 -3.07 -5.98
N ALA A 74 10.50 -4.18 -6.68
CA ALA A 74 9.55 -5.29 -6.63
C ALA A 74 9.49 -5.96 -5.24
N GLU A 75 10.64 -6.17 -4.60
CA GLU A 75 10.73 -6.73 -3.25
C GLU A 75 10.06 -5.82 -2.21
N ARG A 76 10.26 -4.51 -2.32
CA ARG A 76 9.56 -3.50 -1.51
C ARG A 76 8.04 -3.57 -1.67
N CYS A 77 7.55 -3.77 -2.90
CA CYS A 77 6.11 -3.95 -3.15
C CYS A 77 5.57 -5.26 -2.55
N ASP A 78 6.31 -6.37 -2.65
CA ASP A 78 5.95 -7.66 -2.05
C ASP A 78 5.91 -7.57 -0.51
N LYS A 79 6.92 -6.95 0.11
CA LYS A 79 7.00 -6.72 1.55
C LYS A 79 5.77 -5.95 2.06
N ALA A 80 5.44 -4.85 1.39
CA ALA A 80 4.27 -4.05 1.75
C ALA A 80 2.95 -4.83 1.59
N ALA A 81 2.80 -5.59 0.49
CA ALA A 81 1.62 -6.41 0.27
C ALA A 81 1.43 -7.48 1.36
N ARG A 82 2.51 -8.14 1.79
CA ARG A 82 2.49 -9.11 2.89
C ARG A 82 2.12 -8.43 4.21
N ALA A 83 2.69 -7.27 4.50
CA ALA A 83 2.37 -6.53 5.73
C ALA A 83 0.90 -6.13 5.78
N VAL A 84 0.34 -5.68 4.66
CA VAL A 84 -1.08 -5.35 4.55
C VAL A 84 -1.97 -6.59 4.66
N ALA A 85 -1.60 -7.73 4.04
CA ALA A 85 -2.40 -8.94 4.14
C ALA A 85 -2.34 -9.61 5.54
N ALA A 86 -1.22 -9.41 6.26
CA ALA A 86 -1.07 -9.86 7.64
C ALA A 86 -1.91 -8.99 8.61
N PHE A 87 -2.18 -7.74 8.25
CA PHE A 87 -3.22 -6.96 8.91
C PHE A 87 -4.56 -7.59 8.53
N GLN A 88 -5.27 -8.16 9.50
CA GLN A 88 -6.66 -8.58 9.32
C GLN A 88 -7.57 -7.36 9.52
N PRO A 89 -8.03 -6.67 8.46
CA PRO A 89 -9.11 -5.71 8.63
C PRO A 89 -10.34 -6.45 9.15
N ASP A 90 -11.02 -5.89 10.14
CA ASP A 90 -12.40 -6.27 10.42
C ASP A 90 -13.22 -5.87 9.18
N LEU A 91 -13.56 -6.85 8.33
CA LEU A 91 -14.35 -6.68 7.10
C LEU A 91 -15.83 -6.90 7.35
#